data_AF-A0AB33KW74-F1
#
_entry.id   AF-A0AB33KW74-F1
#
_cell.length_a   1.000
_cell.length_b   1.000
_cell.length_c   1.000
_cell.angle_alpha   90.00
_cell.angle_beta   90.00
_cell.angle_gamma   90.00
#
_symmetry.space_group_name_H-M   'P 1'
#
loop_
_entity.id
_entity.type
_entity.pdbx_description
1 polymer ?
#
loop_
_entity_poly.entity_id
_entity_poly.type
_entity_poly.pdbx_seq_one_letter_code
_entity_poly.pdbx_strand_id
1 'polypeptide(L)'
;MLDAISMNKIKNIIIKGLLKEVQIAERSLKLNEKISKSYSNIESQNKKDIAYIIYNLTYTEMVLALSRLYDEPSKKYPTRCLKSLYKITKEQNLSEELSKFRSESELNLYKFGFYPELIKLLKSDSNRKFIKHSTNFFEAEEINPPLVGNIQKLKTIRDKLLAHNEDIEIDTSVPYKMAYELIDHAKKVLSFFSLTYTGITLFIGNKFVTDIHSNKWEKMFEKFIDK
;
A
#
# COMPACT_ATOMS: atom_id res chain seq x y z
N MET A 1 -26.83 -11.69 -0.11
CA MET A 1 -26.05 -12.39 0.95
C MET A 1 -24.61 -12.70 0.51
N LEU A 2 -24.35 -12.98 -0.77
CA LEU A 2 -23.00 -13.13 -1.34
C LEU A 2 -22.19 -11.82 -1.36
N ASP A 3 -22.86 -10.66 -1.35
CA ASP A 3 -22.22 -9.34 -1.46
C ASP A 3 -21.56 -8.86 -0.15
N ALA A 4 -22.17 -9.15 1.00
CA ALA A 4 -21.60 -8.84 2.31
C ALA A 4 -20.31 -9.64 2.60
N ILE A 5 -20.25 -10.90 2.16
CA ILE A 5 -19.08 -11.77 2.28
C ILE A 5 -17.93 -11.24 1.39
N SER A 6 -18.29 -10.76 0.21
CA SER A 6 -17.41 -10.18 -0.79
C SER A 6 -16.77 -8.88 -0.31
N MET A 7 -17.58 -7.97 0.25
CA MET A 7 -17.13 -6.72 0.84
C MET A 7 -16.20 -6.91 2.05
N ASN A 8 -16.52 -7.88 2.92
CA ASN A 8 -15.67 -8.22 4.07
C ASN A 8 -14.30 -8.75 3.63
N LYS A 9 -14.22 -9.51 2.53
CA LYS A 9 -12.94 -9.96 1.96
C LYS A 9 -12.10 -8.79 1.45
N ILE A 10 -12.70 -7.85 0.72
CA ILE A 10 -12.01 -6.65 0.22
C ILE A 10 -11.48 -5.82 1.39
N LYS A 11 -12.32 -5.52 2.39
CA LYS A 11 -11.92 -4.81 3.60
C LYS A 11 -10.78 -5.51 4.34
N ASN A 12 -10.82 -6.85 4.42
CA ASN A 12 -9.77 -7.64 5.05
C ASN A 12 -8.44 -7.52 4.27
N ILE A 13 -8.46 -7.60 2.94
CA ILE A 13 -7.27 -7.42 2.10
C ILE A 13 -6.70 -6.01 2.31
N ILE A 14 -7.55 -4.98 2.28
CA ILE A 14 -7.16 -3.57 2.44
C ILE A 14 -6.54 -3.33 3.83
N ILE A 15 -7.28 -3.62 4.90
CA ILE A 15 -6.89 -3.22 6.27
C ILE A 15 -5.85 -4.19 6.86
N LYS A 16 -6.11 -5.50 6.77
CA LYS A 16 -5.27 -6.54 7.42
C LYS A 16 -4.14 -7.06 6.51
N GLY A 17 -4.05 -6.56 5.29
CA GLY A 17 -2.99 -6.89 4.34
C GLY A 17 -2.26 -5.63 3.91
N LEU A 18 -2.79 -4.96 2.90
CA LEU A 18 -2.11 -3.89 2.17
C LEU A 18 -1.70 -2.73 3.08
N LEU A 19 -2.61 -2.19 3.89
CA LEU A 19 -2.32 -1.06 4.77
C LEU A 19 -1.18 -1.38 5.74
N LYS A 20 -1.23 -2.55 6.37
CA LYS A 20 -0.19 -3.01 7.29
C LYS A 20 1.16 -3.07 6.59
N GLU A 21 1.25 -3.72 5.44
CA GLU A 21 2.53 -3.88 4.73
C GLU A 21 3.07 -2.53 4.20
N VAL A 22 2.20 -1.62 3.74
CA VAL A 22 2.59 -0.25 3.37
C VAL A 22 3.18 0.50 4.57
N GLN A 23 2.54 0.44 5.73
CA GLN A 23 3.02 1.12 6.94
C GLN A 23 4.35 0.54 7.43
N ILE A 24 4.51 -0.78 7.38
CA ILE A 24 5.78 -1.45 7.71
C ILE A 24 6.88 -0.98 6.76
N ALA A 25 6.65 -1.07 5.45
CA ALA A 25 7.63 -0.67 4.44
C ALA A 25 8.05 0.80 4.61
N GLU A 26 7.08 1.71 4.80
CA GLU A 26 7.36 3.14 4.97
C GLU A 26 8.12 3.45 6.25
N ARG A 27 7.73 2.83 7.38
CA ARG A 27 8.43 3.02 8.65
C ARG A 27 9.88 2.57 8.53
N SER A 28 10.09 1.39 7.97
CA SER A 28 11.42 0.78 7.90
C SER A 28 12.33 1.51 6.91
N LEU A 29 11.77 2.02 5.80
CA LEU A 29 12.46 2.94 4.89
C LEU A 29 12.94 4.20 5.61
N LYS A 30 12.04 4.90 6.32
CA LYS A 30 12.40 6.15 7.05
C LYS A 30 13.44 5.91 8.13
N LEU A 31 13.38 4.77 8.81
CA LEU A 31 14.37 4.40 9.82
C LEU A 31 15.74 4.12 9.21
N ASN A 32 15.80 3.36 8.11
CA ASN A 32 17.03 3.10 7.35
C ASN A 32 17.69 4.41 6.90
N GLU A 33 16.91 5.34 6.34
CA GLU A 33 17.42 6.65 5.95
C GLU A 33 17.98 7.44 7.12
N LYS A 34 17.28 7.44 8.27
CA LYS A 34 17.73 8.14 9.46
C LYS A 34 19.05 7.57 9.97
N ILE A 35 19.17 6.24 10.03
CA ILE A 35 20.41 5.57 10.41
C ILE A 35 21.52 5.92 9.43
N SER A 36 21.27 5.76 8.13
CA SER A 36 22.22 6.05 7.06
C SER A 36 22.76 7.49 7.12
N LYS A 37 21.89 8.48 7.33
CA LYS A 37 22.26 9.90 7.44
C LYS A 37 23.06 10.22 8.71
N SER A 38 22.87 9.46 9.78
CA SER A 38 23.54 9.69 11.06
C SER A 38 24.77 8.80 11.28
N TYR A 39 24.96 7.75 10.47
CA TYR A 39 25.93 6.69 10.73
C TYR A 39 27.38 7.18 10.87
N SER A 40 27.80 8.10 10.00
CA SER A 40 29.15 8.70 10.05
C SER A 40 29.41 9.52 11.31
N ASN A 41 28.35 10.05 11.92
CA ASN A 41 28.43 10.95 13.08
C ASN A 41 28.36 10.19 14.41
N ILE A 42 28.21 8.87 14.38
CA ILE A 42 28.23 8.04 15.59
C ILE A 42 29.69 7.86 16.00
N GLU A 43 30.08 8.39 17.15
CA GLU A 43 31.49 8.33 17.60
C GLU A 43 31.88 6.94 18.16
N SER A 44 30.95 6.26 18.83
CA SER A 44 31.21 4.99 19.50
C SER A 44 31.05 3.81 18.54
N GLN A 45 32.05 2.92 18.46
CA GLN A 45 31.99 1.71 17.64
C GLN A 45 30.81 0.81 18.02
N ASN A 46 30.60 0.55 19.32
CA ASN A 46 29.45 -0.25 19.77
C ASN A 46 28.10 0.33 19.31
N LYS A 47 27.97 1.68 19.28
CA LYS A 47 26.77 2.33 18.77
C LYS A 47 26.64 2.19 17.25
N LYS A 48 27.76 2.19 16.50
CA LYS A 48 27.76 1.89 15.07
C LYS A 48 27.31 0.46 14.81
N ASP A 49 27.84 -0.51 15.55
CA ASP A 49 27.48 -1.92 15.40
C ASP A 49 25.99 -2.14 15.66
N ILE A 50 25.44 -1.52 16.71
CA ILE A 50 23.99 -1.55 17.00
C ILE A 50 23.19 -0.89 15.87
N ALA A 51 23.62 0.28 15.39
CA ALA A 51 22.95 0.97 14.28
C ALA A 51 22.97 0.14 12.99
N TYR A 52 24.08 -0.56 12.72
CA TYR A 52 24.24 -1.47 11.59
C TYR A 52 23.28 -2.66 11.69
N ILE A 53 23.17 -3.30 12.85
CA ILE A 53 22.22 -4.39 13.10
C ILE A 53 20.78 -3.92 12.88
N ILE A 54 20.41 -2.76 13.45
CA ILE A 54 19.06 -2.21 13.27
C ILE A 54 18.79 -1.95 11.79
N TYR A 55 19.75 -1.34 11.07
CA TYR A 55 19.64 -1.08 9.63
C TYR A 55 19.35 -2.35 8.84
N ASN A 56 20.10 -3.43 9.05
CA ASN A 56 19.91 -4.69 8.34
C ASN A 56 18.55 -5.32 8.63
N LEU A 57 18.10 -5.26 9.89
CA LEU A 57 16.78 -5.75 10.29
C LEU A 57 15.65 -4.97 9.60
N THR A 58 15.73 -3.63 9.59
CA THR A 58 14.70 -2.78 9.00
C THR A 58 14.75 -2.79 7.47
N TYR A 59 15.92 -2.94 6.87
CA TYR A 59 16.06 -3.18 5.43
C TYR A 59 15.36 -4.49 5.02
N THR A 60 15.62 -5.57 5.75
CA THR A 60 14.98 -6.85 5.51
C THR A 60 13.46 -6.74 5.67
N GLU A 61 12.99 -6.09 6.73
CA GLU A 61 11.56 -5.87 6.98
C GLU A 61 10.90 -5.07 5.84
N MET A 62 11.56 -4.01 5.35
CA MET A 62 11.10 -3.21 4.21
C MET A 62 10.97 -4.06 2.95
N VAL A 63 12.01 -4.82 2.59
CA VAL A 63 12.02 -5.66 1.37
C VAL A 63 10.93 -6.72 1.45
N LEU A 64 10.76 -7.38 2.59
CA LEU A 64 9.72 -8.39 2.77
C LEU A 64 8.31 -7.79 2.71
N ALA A 65 8.08 -6.64 3.34
CA ALA A 65 6.80 -5.96 3.31
C ALA A 65 6.42 -5.51 1.88
N LEU A 66 7.36 -4.91 1.15
CA LEU A 66 7.18 -4.57 -0.25
C LEU A 66 6.92 -5.81 -1.10
N SER A 67 7.67 -6.90 -0.89
CA SER A 67 7.48 -8.13 -1.65
C SER A 67 6.07 -8.69 -1.47
N ARG A 68 5.56 -8.70 -0.23
CA ARG A 68 4.19 -9.13 0.07
C ARG A 68 3.10 -8.30 -0.61
N LEU A 69 3.34 -7.02 -0.89
CA LEU A 69 2.41 -6.17 -1.64
C LEU A 69 2.30 -6.59 -3.12
N TYR A 70 3.42 -6.97 -3.73
CA TYR A 70 3.56 -7.21 -5.18
C TYR A 70 3.69 -8.70 -5.58
N ASP A 71 3.64 -9.62 -4.62
CA ASP A 71 3.69 -11.06 -4.87
C ASP A 71 2.41 -11.58 -5.56
N GLU A 72 2.55 -12.73 -6.22
CA GLU A 72 1.41 -13.43 -6.81
C GLU A 72 0.51 -14.04 -5.71
N PRO A 73 -0.82 -14.05 -5.89
CA PRO A 73 -1.71 -14.81 -5.04
C PRO A 73 -1.36 -16.30 -5.08
N SER A 74 -1.04 -16.89 -3.93
CA SER A 74 -0.90 -18.35 -3.85
C SER A 74 -2.27 -19.01 -3.88
N LYS A 75 -2.39 -20.07 -4.70
CA LYS A 75 -3.58 -20.94 -4.72
C LYS A 75 -3.77 -21.70 -3.41
N LYS A 76 -2.67 -21.97 -2.70
CA LYS A 76 -2.64 -22.77 -1.47
C LYS A 76 -2.84 -21.93 -0.21
N TYR A 77 -2.28 -20.72 -0.19
CA TYR A 77 -2.38 -19.80 0.93
C TYR A 77 -2.81 -18.42 0.42
N PRO A 78 -4.03 -17.94 0.74
CA PRO A 78 -4.50 -16.67 0.21
C PRO A 78 -3.62 -15.51 0.69
N THR A 79 -2.82 -14.95 -0.21
CA THR A 79 -1.97 -13.78 0.04
C THR A 79 -2.80 -12.51 -0.01
N ARG A 80 -2.61 -11.57 0.92
CA ARG A 80 -3.28 -10.26 0.89
C ARG A 80 -2.43 -9.24 0.14
N CYS A 81 -2.31 -9.40 -1.18
CA CYS A 81 -1.50 -8.56 -2.08
C CYS A 81 -2.35 -7.74 -3.06
N LEU A 82 -1.73 -6.83 -3.81
CA LEU A 82 -2.42 -5.96 -4.79
C LEU A 82 -3.12 -6.79 -5.87
N LYS A 83 -2.44 -7.80 -6.41
CA LYS A 83 -3.02 -8.74 -7.39
C LYS A 83 -4.23 -9.49 -6.86
N SER A 84 -4.26 -9.83 -5.57
CA SER A 84 -5.43 -10.44 -4.94
C SER A 84 -6.61 -9.47 -4.85
N LEU A 85 -6.33 -8.19 -4.56
CA LEU A 85 -7.33 -7.13 -4.58
C LEU A 85 -7.90 -6.95 -5.99
N TYR A 86 -7.07 -6.92 -7.02
CA TYR A 86 -7.53 -6.77 -8.41
C TYR A 86 -8.37 -7.96 -8.87
N LYS A 87 -7.95 -9.17 -8.50
CA LYS A 87 -8.69 -10.39 -8.81
C LYS A 87 -10.10 -10.34 -8.21
N ILE A 88 -10.21 -10.05 -6.92
CA ILE A 88 -11.50 -10.07 -6.22
C ILE A 88 -12.43 -8.95 -6.71
N THR A 89 -11.90 -7.77 -7.06
CA THR A 89 -12.70 -6.65 -7.55
C THR A 89 -13.22 -6.85 -8.97
N LYS A 90 -12.51 -7.65 -9.80
CA LYS A 90 -12.95 -8.04 -11.15
C LYS A 90 -13.94 -9.20 -11.15
N GLU A 91 -13.73 -10.19 -10.30
CA GLU A 91 -14.51 -11.45 -10.31
C GLU A 91 -15.88 -11.33 -9.65
N GLN A 92 -16.05 -10.41 -8.70
CA GLN A 92 -17.29 -10.30 -7.94
C GLN A 92 -18.29 -9.36 -8.60
N ASN A 93 -19.58 -9.75 -8.60
CA ASN A 93 -20.71 -8.88 -8.95
C ASN A 93 -20.95 -7.84 -7.84
N LEU A 94 -19.96 -6.99 -7.56
CA LEU A 94 -20.00 -5.94 -6.53
C LEU A 94 -20.91 -4.76 -6.92
N SER A 95 -21.90 -4.97 -7.80
CA SER A 95 -22.62 -3.93 -8.51
C SER A 95 -23.45 -3.00 -7.61
N GLU A 96 -23.80 -3.43 -6.39
CA GLU A 96 -24.83 -2.75 -5.61
C GLU A 96 -24.35 -2.00 -4.36
N GLU A 97 -23.15 -2.29 -3.82
CA GLU A 97 -22.71 -1.73 -2.52
C GLU A 97 -21.35 -1.01 -2.59
N LEU A 98 -21.11 -0.15 -3.59
CA LEU A 98 -20.06 0.86 -3.39
C LEU A 98 -20.49 1.78 -2.24
N SER A 99 -19.52 2.32 -1.49
CA SER A 99 -19.84 3.21 -0.37
C SER A 99 -20.72 4.38 -0.86
N LYS A 100 -21.62 4.87 0.00
CA LYS A 100 -22.54 5.98 -0.31
C LYS A 100 -21.82 7.32 -0.56
N PHE A 101 -20.50 7.38 -0.37
CA PHE A 101 -19.66 8.58 -0.46
C PHE A 101 -19.15 8.74 -1.90
N ARG A 102 -19.98 9.35 -2.76
CA ARG A 102 -19.80 9.41 -4.22
C ARG A 102 -19.81 10.82 -4.81
N SER A 103 -19.49 11.87 -4.05
CA SER A 103 -19.25 13.12 -4.77
C SER A 103 -17.94 13.05 -5.54
N GLU A 104 -17.94 13.58 -6.76
CA GLU A 104 -16.74 13.74 -7.61
C GLU A 104 -15.64 14.53 -6.90
N SER A 105 -16.03 15.43 -6.00
CA SER A 105 -15.16 16.15 -5.06
C SER A 105 -14.56 15.28 -3.95
N GLU A 106 -15.27 14.25 -3.47
CA GLU A 106 -14.78 13.33 -2.44
C GLU A 106 -13.73 12.35 -3.00
N LEU A 107 -13.91 11.89 -4.24
CA LEU A 107 -13.02 10.88 -4.82
C LEU A 107 -11.71 11.45 -5.40
N ASN A 108 -11.60 12.76 -5.63
CA ASN A 108 -10.37 13.42 -6.14
C ASN A 108 -9.71 12.66 -7.30
N LEU A 109 -10.51 12.06 -8.19
CA LEU A 109 -10.06 11.05 -9.18
C LEU A 109 -9.00 11.57 -10.14
N TYR A 110 -9.04 12.86 -10.44
CA TYR A 110 -8.02 13.54 -11.23
C TYR A 110 -6.62 13.45 -10.58
N LYS A 111 -6.52 13.46 -9.24
CA LYS A 111 -5.23 13.28 -8.53
C LYS A 111 -4.66 11.87 -8.66
N PHE A 112 -5.51 10.89 -8.95
CA PHE A 112 -5.09 9.52 -9.25
C PHE A 112 -4.72 9.32 -10.73
N GLY A 113 -4.87 10.35 -11.58
CA GLY A 113 -4.57 10.28 -13.01
C GLY A 113 -5.71 9.70 -13.85
N PHE A 114 -6.94 9.64 -13.31
CA PHE A 114 -8.07 9.15 -14.07
C PHE A 114 -8.58 10.17 -15.09
N TYR A 115 -8.84 9.71 -16.31
CA TYR A 115 -9.39 10.52 -17.40
C TYR A 115 -10.89 10.84 -17.20
N PRO A 116 -11.39 11.96 -17.74
CA PRO A 116 -12.79 12.38 -17.60
C PRO A 116 -13.81 11.30 -17.99
N GLU A 117 -13.51 10.48 -18.99
CA GLU A 117 -14.35 9.39 -19.49
C GLU A 117 -14.59 8.32 -18.42
N LEU A 118 -13.55 8.00 -17.64
CA LEU A 118 -13.66 7.06 -16.54
C LEU A 118 -14.49 7.63 -15.40
N ILE A 119 -14.32 8.92 -15.11
CA ILE A 119 -15.07 9.62 -14.08
C ILE A 119 -16.56 9.68 -14.43
N LYS A 120 -16.91 9.83 -15.72
CA LYS A 120 -18.29 9.75 -16.20
C LYS A 120 -18.95 8.39 -15.91
N LEU A 121 -18.19 7.30 -15.79
CA LEU A 121 -18.74 5.98 -15.45
C LEU A 121 -19.28 5.89 -14.02
N LEU A 122 -18.83 6.75 -13.09
CA LEU A 122 -19.42 6.86 -11.76
C LEU A 122 -20.83 7.43 -11.78
N LYS A 123 -21.10 8.32 -12.74
CA LYS A 123 -22.36 9.05 -12.88
C LYS A 123 -23.42 8.29 -13.67
N SER A 124 -23.05 7.19 -14.35
CA SER A 124 -23.91 6.46 -15.29
C SER A 124 -24.56 5.20 -14.69
N ASP A 125 -24.72 5.13 -13.37
CA ASP A 125 -25.23 3.97 -12.61
C ASP A 125 -24.51 2.64 -12.88
N SER A 126 -23.34 2.67 -13.54
CA SER A 126 -22.60 1.47 -13.92
C SER A 126 -21.38 1.22 -13.03
N ASN A 127 -21.63 1.07 -11.73
CA ASN A 127 -20.61 0.79 -10.70
C ASN A 127 -19.66 -0.33 -11.11
N ARG A 128 -20.22 -1.41 -11.66
CA ARG A 128 -19.46 -2.56 -12.13
C ARG A 128 -18.47 -2.20 -13.25
N LYS A 129 -18.89 -1.38 -14.21
CA LYS A 129 -18.01 -0.91 -15.29
C LYS A 129 -16.93 -0.01 -14.71
N PHE A 130 -17.30 0.94 -13.85
CA PHE A 130 -16.34 1.83 -13.19
C PHE A 130 -15.25 1.04 -12.45
N ILE A 131 -15.63 0.13 -11.54
CA ILE A 131 -14.68 -0.71 -10.80
C ILE A 131 -13.77 -1.52 -11.72
N LYS A 132 -14.34 -2.15 -12.75
CA LYS A 132 -13.56 -2.95 -13.70
C LYS A 132 -12.53 -2.10 -14.42
N HIS A 133 -12.93 -0.93 -14.93
CA HIS A 133 -12.01 -0.04 -15.62
C HIS A 133 -10.96 0.57 -14.68
N SER A 134 -11.32 0.98 -13.47
CA SER A 134 -10.35 1.47 -12.48
C SER A 134 -9.37 0.38 -12.04
N THR A 135 -9.83 -0.86 -11.89
CA THR A 135 -8.93 -1.98 -11.58
C THR A 135 -7.96 -2.24 -12.74
N ASN A 136 -8.45 -2.24 -13.97
CA ASN A 136 -7.60 -2.39 -15.16
C ASN A 136 -6.58 -1.25 -15.28
N PHE A 137 -6.95 -0.02 -14.91
CA PHE A 137 -6.03 1.12 -14.91
C PHE A 137 -4.84 0.86 -13.98
N PHE A 138 -5.07 0.47 -12.72
CA PHE A 138 -3.97 0.20 -11.78
C PHE A 138 -3.14 -1.03 -12.15
N GLU A 139 -3.78 -2.09 -12.65
CA GLU A 139 -3.05 -3.26 -13.15
C GLU A 139 -2.17 -2.90 -14.37
N ALA A 140 -2.62 -1.97 -15.22
CA ALA A 140 -1.81 -1.42 -16.31
C ALA A 140 -0.61 -0.59 -15.79
N GLU A 141 -0.74 0.09 -14.64
CA GLU A 141 0.40 0.76 -14.01
C GLU A 141 1.46 -0.23 -13.53
N GLU A 142 1.08 -1.43 -13.06
CA GLU A 142 2.02 -2.47 -12.64
C GLU A 142 2.83 -3.09 -13.78
N ILE A 143 2.35 -2.99 -15.02
CA ILE A 143 3.06 -3.46 -16.22
C ILE A 143 3.83 -2.33 -16.92
N ASN A 144 3.79 -1.10 -16.42
CA ASN A 144 4.58 0.00 -16.98
C ASN A 144 6.08 -0.23 -16.72
N PRO A 145 6.96 0.03 -17.72
CA PRO A 145 8.37 -0.32 -17.64
C PRO A 145 9.11 0.15 -16.38
N PRO A 146 8.90 1.39 -15.86
CA PRO A 146 9.57 1.82 -14.65
C PRO A 146 9.21 0.98 -13.41
N LEU A 147 7.92 0.66 -13.24
CA LEU A 147 7.48 -0.10 -12.07
C LEU A 147 7.82 -1.59 -12.18
N VAL A 148 7.74 -2.16 -13.38
CA VAL A 148 8.15 -3.55 -13.64
C VAL A 148 9.62 -3.76 -13.28
N GLY A 149 10.49 -2.83 -13.68
CA GLY A 149 11.91 -2.88 -13.33
C GLY A 149 12.14 -2.86 -11.81
N ASN A 150 11.42 -2.00 -11.10
CA ASN A 150 11.47 -1.92 -9.64
C ASN A 150 10.97 -3.21 -8.96
N ILE A 151 9.87 -3.80 -9.44
CA ILE A 151 9.31 -5.05 -8.91
C ILE A 151 10.28 -6.21 -9.14
N GLN A 152 10.89 -6.31 -10.33
CA GLN A 152 11.88 -7.34 -10.62
C GLN A 152 13.12 -7.18 -9.74
N LYS A 153 13.63 -5.95 -9.60
CA LYS A 153 14.76 -5.66 -8.72
C LYS A 153 14.45 -6.02 -7.26
N LEU A 154 13.26 -5.70 -6.77
CA LEU A 154 12.80 -6.07 -5.44
C LEU A 154 12.81 -7.59 -5.24
N LYS A 155 12.32 -8.37 -6.21
CA LYS A 155 12.35 -9.84 -6.15
C LYS A 155 13.77 -10.38 -6.06
N THR A 156 14.68 -9.86 -6.89
CA THR A 156 16.10 -10.23 -6.83
C THR A 156 16.71 -9.93 -5.46
N ILE A 157 16.43 -8.75 -4.89
CA ILE A 157 16.92 -8.38 -3.55
C ILE A 157 16.35 -9.34 -2.50
N ARG A 158 15.04 -9.60 -2.51
CA ARG A 158 14.40 -10.54 -1.59
C ARG A 158 15.05 -11.92 -1.66
N ASP A 159 15.22 -12.45 -2.87
CA ASP A 159 15.75 -13.80 -3.07
C ASP A 159 17.19 -13.90 -2.57
N LYS A 160 18.01 -12.87 -2.78
CA LYS A 160 19.36 -12.78 -2.21
C LYS A 160 19.36 -12.73 -0.68
N LEU A 161 18.52 -11.88 -0.09
CA LEU A 161 18.40 -11.78 1.38
C LEU A 161 18.02 -13.12 2.02
N LEU A 162 17.07 -13.83 1.42
CA LEU A 162 16.59 -15.12 1.94
C LEU A 162 17.58 -16.26 1.68
N ALA A 163 18.26 -16.27 0.53
CA ALA A 163 19.13 -17.38 0.13
C ALA A 163 20.54 -17.28 0.68
N HIS A 164 21.07 -16.08 0.87
CA HIS A 164 22.50 -15.89 1.08
C HIS A 164 22.87 -15.22 2.41
N ASN A 165 21.88 -14.75 3.19
CA ASN A 165 22.13 -13.95 4.41
C ASN A 165 23.22 -12.90 4.15
N GLU A 166 23.19 -12.31 2.94
CA GLU A 166 24.23 -11.41 2.45
C GLU A 166 24.35 -10.20 3.37
N ASP A 167 25.59 -9.82 3.68
CA ASP A 167 25.87 -8.60 4.43
C ASP A 167 25.41 -7.41 3.58
N ILE A 168 24.38 -6.71 4.04
CA ILE A 168 23.87 -5.54 3.34
C ILE A 168 24.80 -4.39 3.71
N GLU A 169 25.63 -3.93 2.77
CA GLU A 169 26.34 -2.68 2.96
C GLU A 169 25.32 -1.54 3.14
N ILE A 170 25.59 -0.60 4.04
CA ILE A 170 24.75 0.61 4.18
C ILE A 170 24.92 1.45 2.90
N ASP A 171 24.11 1.15 1.87
CA ASP A 171 24.02 1.94 0.65
C ASP A 171 23.03 3.08 0.84
N THR A 172 23.52 4.29 0.65
CA THR A 172 22.82 5.54 0.92
C THR A 172 22.08 6.10 -0.30
N SER A 173 22.25 5.50 -1.49
CA SER A 173 22.03 6.25 -2.74
C SER A 173 21.00 5.64 -3.71
N VAL A 174 20.86 4.31 -3.79
CA VAL A 174 20.07 3.66 -4.85
C VAL A 174 18.86 2.82 -4.37
N PRO A 175 18.83 2.18 -3.19
CA PRO A 175 17.68 1.37 -2.75
C PRO A 175 16.41 2.17 -2.45
N TYR A 176 16.56 3.42 -1.98
CA TYR A 176 15.43 4.19 -1.44
C TYR A 176 14.48 4.73 -2.50
N LYS A 177 14.99 5.17 -3.65
CA LYS A 177 14.14 5.69 -4.73
C LYS A 177 13.14 4.63 -5.20
N MET A 178 13.62 3.42 -5.46
CA MET A 178 12.78 2.27 -5.82
C MET A 178 11.74 1.98 -4.73
N ALA A 179 12.15 1.98 -3.45
CA ALA A 179 11.25 1.73 -2.33
C ALA A 179 10.15 2.81 -2.23
N TYR A 180 10.49 4.10 -2.38
CA TYR A 180 9.50 5.18 -2.42
C TYR A 180 8.51 5.02 -3.56
N GLU A 181 8.99 4.75 -4.78
CA GLU A 181 8.12 4.59 -5.95
C GLU A 181 7.13 3.43 -5.76
N LEU A 182 7.59 2.31 -5.18
CA LEU A 182 6.74 1.17 -4.85
C LEU A 182 5.74 1.47 -3.72
N ILE A 183 6.15 2.21 -2.69
CA ILE A 183 5.28 2.62 -1.58
C ILE A 183 4.22 3.60 -2.08
N ASP A 184 4.61 4.60 -2.86
CA ASP A 184 3.72 5.65 -3.35
C ASP A 184 2.68 5.07 -4.31
N HIS A 185 3.08 4.13 -5.19
CA HIS A 185 2.14 3.37 -6.00
C HIS A 185 1.16 2.57 -5.12
N ALA A 186 1.66 1.81 -4.13
CA ALA A 186 0.79 1.02 -3.26
C ALA A 186 -0.19 1.90 -2.46
N LYS A 187 0.25 3.06 -1.95
CA LYS A 187 -0.60 4.07 -1.29
C LYS A 187 -1.66 4.60 -2.23
N LYS A 188 -1.30 4.91 -3.48
CA LYS A 188 -2.22 5.38 -4.51
C LYS A 188 -3.35 4.38 -4.74
N VAL A 189 -3.02 3.10 -4.96
CA VAL A 189 -3.99 2.01 -5.12
C VAL A 189 -4.85 1.89 -3.86
N LEU A 190 -4.21 1.83 -2.69
CA LEU A 190 -4.88 1.64 -1.41
C LEU A 190 -5.86 2.76 -1.07
N SER A 191 -5.50 4.01 -1.33
CA SER A 191 -6.40 5.16 -1.16
C SER A 191 -7.64 5.06 -2.04
N PHE A 192 -7.46 4.71 -3.32
CA PHE A 192 -8.60 4.55 -4.22
C PHE A 192 -9.54 3.44 -3.75
N PHE A 193 -9.00 2.24 -3.51
CA PHE A 193 -9.82 1.08 -3.13
C PHE A 193 -10.43 1.23 -1.73
N SER A 194 -9.70 1.81 -0.78
CA SER A 194 -10.26 2.09 0.55
C SER A 194 -11.41 3.09 0.47
N LEU A 195 -11.22 4.20 -0.24
CA LEU A 195 -12.29 5.18 -0.39
C LEU A 195 -13.52 4.58 -1.08
N THR A 196 -13.30 3.80 -2.14
CA THR A 196 -14.36 3.14 -2.91
C THR A 196 -15.16 2.13 -2.09
N TYR A 197 -14.49 1.29 -1.28
CA TYR A 197 -15.12 0.14 -0.61
C TYR A 197 -15.38 0.33 0.89
N THR A 198 -14.72 1.30 1.52
CA THR A 198 -14.89 1.59 2.95
C THR A 198 -15.39 3.00 3.21
N GLY A 199 -15.33 3.91 2.21
CA GLY A 199 -15.62 5.33 2.41
C GLY A 199 -14.52 6.08 3.16
N ILE A 200 -13.35 5.45 3.39
CA ILE A 200 -12.26 6.05 4.17
C ILE A 200 -11.09 6.34 3.23
N THR A 201 -10.68 7.60 3.17
CA THR A 201 -9.43 7.99 2.52
C THR A 201 -8.27 7.69 3.46
N LEU A 202 -7.49 6.65 3.15
CA LEU A 202 -6.32 6.28 3.97
C LEU A 202 -5.12 7.19 3.72
N PHE A 203 -4.96 7.75 2.51
CA PHE A 203 -3.85 8.67 2.21
C PHE A 203 -4.29 9.83 1.32
N ILE A 204 -3.79 11.04 1.63
CA ILE A 204 -3.86 12.23 0.75
C ILE A 204 -2.41 12.62 0.41
N GLY A 205 -2.02 12.45 -0.85
CA GLY A 205 -0.61 12.50 -1.25
C GLY A 205 0.19 11.44 -0.49
N ASN A 206 1.33 11.83 0.11
CA ASN A 206 2.19 10.90 0.86
C ASN A 206 1.80 10.76 2.34
N LYS A 207 0.78 11.49 2.80
CA LYS A 207 0.35 11.50 4.21
C LYS A 207 -0.78 10.52 4.45
N PHE A 208 -0.64 9.70 5.50
CA PHE A 208 -1.74 8.90 6.03
C PHE A 208 -2.80 9.83 6.62
N VAL A 209 -4.06 9.60 6.30
CA VAL A 209 -5.20 10.42 6.72
C VAL A 209 -6.04 9.58 7.67
N THR A 210 -6.04 9.96 8.93
CA THR A 210 -6.89 9.38 9.98
C THR A 210 -8.30 10.00 9.97
N ASP A 211 -8.87 10.12 8.77
CA ASP A 211 -10.29 10.40 8.49
C ASP A 211 -10.71 11.90 8.36
N ILE A 212 -11.54 12.17 7.33
CA ILE A 212 -12.36 13.41 7.18
C ILE A 212 -13.52 13.39 8.20
N HIS A 213 -13.70 12.26 8.90
CA HIS A 213 -14.59 12.11 10.05
C HIS A 213 -13.87 11.94 11.41
N SER A 214 -12.63 12.42 11.55
CA SER A 214 -11.83 12.33 12.81
C SER A 214 -12.60 12.77 14.06
N ASN A 215 -13.53 13.73 13.92
CA ASN A 215 -14.43 14.18 14.99
C ASN A 215 -15.30 13.08 15.63
N LYS A 216 -15.52 11.93 14.97
CA LYS A 216 -16.34 10.84 15.51
C LYS A 216 -15.49 9.75 16.16
N TRP A 217 -14.31 9.46 15.63
CA TRP A 217 -13.37 8.48 16.18
C TRP A 217 -12.60 9.03 17.38
N GLU A 218 -12.18 10.31 17.36
CA GLU A 218 -11.59 10.98 18.53
C GLU A 218 -12.56 10.97 19.72
N LYS A 219 -13.82 11.34 19.50
CA LYS A 219 -14.88 11.26 20.53
C LYS A 219 -15.18 9.83 20.99
N MET A 220 -14.88 8.82 20.17
CA MET A 220 -15.08 7.42 20.53
C MET A 220 -13.89 6.87 21.33
N PHE A 221 -12.68 7.35 21.04
CA PHE A 221 -11.45 7.05 21.78
C PHE A 221 -11.37 7.80 23.11
N GLU A 222 -11.75 9.07 23.16
CA GLU A 222 -11.90 9.84 24.42
C GLU A 222 -12.86 9.15 25.39
N LYS A 223 -14.01 8.69 24.88
CA LYS A 223 -14.98 7.89 25.68
C LYS A 223 -14.47 6.52 26.13
N PHE A 224 -13.40 6.01 25.50
CA PHE A 224 -12.78 4.73 25.86
C PHE A 224 -11.62 4.91 26.84
N ILE A 225 -11.05 6.11 26.92
CA ILE A 225 -9.99 6.48 27.87
C ILE A 225 -10.60 7.01 29.18
N ASP A 226 -11.80 7.59 29.14
CA ASP A 226 -12.52 8.11 30.31
C ASP A 226 -13.46 7.08 31.01
N LYS A 227 -13.21 5.78 30.84
CA LYS A 227 -13.89 4.68 31.56
C LYS A 227 -12.87 3.70 32.14
#